data_AF-A0A3D1DG69-F1
#
_entry.id   AF-A0A3D1DG69-F1
#
_cell.length_a   1.000
_cell.length_b   1.000
_cell.length_c   1.000
_cell.angle_alpha   90.00
_cell.angle_beta   90.00
_cell.angle_gamma   90.00
#
_symmetry.space_group_name_H-M   'P 1'
#
loop_
_entity.id
_entity.type
_entity.pdbx_description
1 polymer ?
#
loop_
_entity_poly.entity_id
_entity_poly.type
_entity_poly.pdbx_seq_one_letter_code
_entity_poly.pdbx_strand_id
1 'polypeptide(L)'
;ISDADGRHDAFQCMTGWKKSDQMPREGRPNFGAWVAHGQGRVNNSVPPNISLCYPTGHREWGETQFGGFLGAANAPFGLVEKDPNKKSGNMVLKGISLDRLGNREQLRVAFDRFRRDSDAKGLVESMDVYHQQALGILTTTSLSNALDLSQEDPKVLARYGVNNPAYQRDGAPKMVRNFCIARRLVEAGARVVSMNYSRWDWHGSDGLNFPRSRQEFPLLDQGLSALVTDLHERGLDRDVSVVVWGEFGRTPKINKNAGR
;
A
#
# COMPACT_ATOMS: atom_id res chain seq x y z
N ILE A 1 -4.19 15.64 -15.68
CA ILE A 1 -5.32 15.36 -14.76
C ILE A 1 -6.14 16.64 -14.69
N SER A 2 -7.27 16.67 -15.39
CA SER A 2 -8.14 17.87 -15.50
C SER A 2 -9.52 17.64 -14.86
N ASP A 3 -9.69 16.59 -14.05
CA ASP A 3 -10.98 16.16 -13.50
C ASP A 3 -10.94 15.75 -12.02
N ALA A 4 -9.91 16.15 -11.27
CA ALA A 4 -9.80 15.85 -9.85
C ALA A 4 -11.05 16.34 -9.07
N ASP A 5 -11.61 15.50 -8.20
CA ASP A 5 -12.80 15.81 -7.38
C ASP A 5 -12.49 16.81 -6.26
N GLY A 6 -11.21 17.20 -6.09
CA GLY A 6 -10.76 18.16 -5.09
C GLY A 6 -10.94 17.68 -3.65
N ARG A 7 -11.20 16.38 -3.46
CA ARG A 7 -11.37 15.75 -2.16
C ARG A 7 -10.03 15.40 -1.54
N HIS A 8 -10.06 15.33 -0.22
CA HIS A 8 -8.97 14.85 0.61
C HIS A 8 -9.04 13.33 0.79
N ASP A 9 -9.11 12.57 -0.30
CA ASP A 9 -9.15 11.11 -0.26
C ASP A 9 -8.45 10.44 -1.45
N ALA A 10 -8.14 9.15 -1.30
CA ALA A 10 -7.59 8.34 -2.37
C ALA A 10 -8.65 7.71 -3.29
N PHE A 11 -9.95 8.00 -3.13
CA PHE A 11 -11.02 7.24 -3.80
C PHE A 11 -10.94 7.35 -5.32
N GLN A 12 -10.83 8.57 -5.85
CA GLN A 12 -10.73 8.77 -7.29
C GLN A 12 -9.43 8.19 -7.85
N CYS A 13 -8.32 8.34 -7.13
CA CYS A 13 -7.05 7.74 -7.53
C CYS A 13 -7.18 6.21 -7.61
N MET A 14 -7.75 5.58 -6.58
CA MET A 14 -7.80 4.12 -6.49
C MET A 14 -8.85 3.49 -7.41
N THR A 15 -9.92 4.20 -7.73
CA THR A 15 -11.07 3.62 -8.45
C THR A 15 -11.27 4.23 -9.83
N GLY A 16 -10.87 5.47 -10.06
CA GLY A 16 -11.16 6.23 -11.28
C GLY A 16 -12.55 6.89 -11.30
N TRP A 17 -13.35 6.74 -10.24
CA TRP A 17 -14.66 7.38 -10.10
C TRP A 17 -14.64 8.50 -9.07
N LYS A 18 -15.54 9.48 -9.24
CA LYS A 18 -15.79 10.49 -8.21
C LYS A 18 -16.76 9.93 -7.18
N LYS A 19 -16.67 10.38 -5.93
CA LYS A 19 -17.67 10.02 -4.90
C LYS A 19 -19.05 10.61 -5.21
N SER A 20 -19.10 11.66 -6.04
CA SER A 20 -20.34 12.26 -6.56
C SER A 20 -21.01 11.42 -7.65
N ASP A 21 -20.30 10.48 -8.27
CA ASP A 21 -20.89 9.56 -9.24
C ASP A 21 -21.84 8.57 -8.53
N GLN A 22 -22.80 8.02 -9.28
CA GLN A 22 -23.68 6.99 -8.75
C GLN A 22 -22.87 5.78 -8.25
N MET A 23 -23.01 5.47 -6.97
CA MET A 23 -22.32 4.37 -6.31
C MET A 23 -23.19 3.10 -6.30
N PRO A 24 -22.71 1.98 -6.86
CA PRO A 24 -23.32 0.68 -6.63
C PRO A 24 -23.37 0.37 -5.13
N ARG A 25 -24.34 -0.47 -4.72
CA ARG A 25 -24.51 -0.84 -3.30
C ARG A 25 -23.27 -1.55 -2.74
N GLU A 26 -22.61 -2.32 -3.59
CA GLU A 26 -21.40 -3.07 -3.29
C GLU A 26 -20.14 -2.19 -3.31
N GLY A 27 -20.25 -0.94 -3.77
CA GLY A 27 -19.14 0.00 -3.93
C GLY A 27 -18.36 -0.20 -5.24
N ARG A 28 -17.46 0.75 -5.52
CA ARG A 28 -16.58 0.69 -6.70
C ARG A 28 -15.32 -0.15 -6.40
N PRO A 29 -14.94 -1.08 -7.29
CA PRO A 29 -13.66 -1.77 -7.20
C PRO A 29 -12.49 -0.79 -7.35
N ASN A 30 -11.40 -1.05 -6.63
CA ASN A 30 -10.14 -0.40 -6.93
C ASN A 30 -9.51 -0.95 -8.22
N PHE A 31 -8.51 -0.24 -8.76
CA PHE A 31 -7.79 -0.66 -9.96
C PHE A 31 -7.19 -2.06 -9.83
N GLY A 32 -6.61 -2.37 -8.66
CA GLY A 32 -6.06 -3.70 -8.38
C GLY A 32 -7.09 -4.83 -8.43
N ALA A 33 -8.35 -4.55 -8.10
CA ALA A 33 -9.45 -5.52 -8.14
C ALA A 33 -9.86 -5.82 -9.59
N TRP A 34 -9.84 -4.83 -10.48
CA TRP A 34 -10.02 -5.07 -11.91
C TRP A 34 -8.91 -5.94 -12.50
N VAL A 35 -7.65 -5.65 -12.14
CA VAL A 35 -6.51 -6.45 -12.61
C VAL A 35 -6.59 -7.87 -12.05
N ALA A 36 -6.90 -8.04 -10.77
CA ALA A 36 -7.07 -9.35 -10.14
C ALA A 36 -8.21 -10.15 -10.78
N HIS A 37 -9.35 -9.51 -11.08
CA HIS A 37 -10.49 -10.15 -11.72
C HIS A 37 -10.16 -10.58 -13.16
N GLY A 38 -9.51 -9.71 -13.94
CA GLY A 38 -9.25 -9.95 -15.37
C GLY A 38 -8.06 -10.87 -15.64
N GLN A 39 -6.99 -10.77 -14.85
CA GLN A 39 -5.74 -11.53 -15.07
C GLN A 39 -5.54 -12.66 -14.07
N GLY A 40 -6.37 -12.75 -13.03
CA GLY A 40 -6.24 -13.75 -11.99
C GLY A 40 -4.90 -13.70 -11.28
N ARG A 41 -4.55 -14.85 -10.72
CA ARG A 41 -3.33 -15.05 -9.92
C ARG A 41 -2.20 -15.54 -10.82
N VAL A 42 -0.98 -15.05 -10.58
CA VAL A 42 0.22 -15.62 -11.20
C VAL A 42 0.51 -16.99 -10.59
N ASN A 43 0.33 -17.11 -9.28
CA ASN A 43 0.60 -18.34 -8.53
C ASN A 43 -0.27 -18.44 -7.27
N ASN A 44 -0.16 -19.58 -6.59
CA ASN A 44 -0.88 -19.85 -5.34
C ASN A 44 -0.19 -19.29 -4.10
N SER A 45 0.89 -18.53 -4.24
CA SER A 45 1.77 -18.10 -3.14
C SER A 45 1.77 -16.61 -2.83
N VAL A 46 1.18 -15.78 -3.69
CA VAL A 46 1.01 -14.34 -3.45
C VAL A 46 -0.39 -13.89 -3.91
N PRO A 47 -1.12 -13.08 -3.11
CA PRO A 47 -2.36 -12.45 -3.57
C PRO A 47 -2.10 -11.50 -4.76
N PRO A 48 -3.00 -11.43 -5.76
CA PRO A 48 -2.78 -10.59 -6.93
C PRO A 48 -2.89 -9.09 -6.63
N ASN A 49 -3.69 -8.68 -5.63
CA ASN A 49 -3.92 -7.29 -5.24
C ASN A 49 -3.44 -7.08 -3.80
N ILE A 50 -2.35 -6.34 -3.59
CA ILE A 50 -1.73 -6.12 -2.28
C ILE A 50 -1.70 -4.64 -1.93
N SER A 51 -1.92 -4.34 -0.66
CA SER A 51 -1.84 -2.99 -0.08
C SER A 51 -0.77 -2.92 1.01
N LEU A 52 0.25 -2.10 0.75
CA LEU A 52 1.24 -1.62 1.72
C LEU A 52 0.85 -0.24 2.30
N CYS A 53 -0.37 0.25 2.04
CA CYS A 53 -0.83 1.54 2.57
C CYS A 53 -0.95 1.50 4.10
N TYR A 54 -0.27 2.44 4.76
CA TYR A 54 -0.35 2.65 6.19
C TYR A 54 -1.61 3.43 6.55
N PRO A 55 -2.28 3.11 7.67
CA PRO A 55 -3.43 3.89 8.11
C PRO A 55 -3.06 5.32 8.50
N THR A 56 -3.72 6.29 7.88
CA THR A 56 -3.54 7.73 8.14
C THR A 56 -4.53 8.23 9.20
N GLY A 57 -4.23 9.38 9.82
CA GLY A 57 -5.13 10.04 10.77
C GLY A 57 -6.43 10.52 10.08
N HIS A 58 -6.29 11.14 8.91
CA HIS A 58 -7.38 11.32 7.96
C HIS A 58 -7.46 10.07 7.09
N ARG A 59 -8.25 9.10 7.57
CA ARG A 59 -8.27 7.71 7.12
C ARG A 59 -8.36 7.53 5.60
N GLU A 60 -9.13 8.39 4.94
CA GLU A 60 -9.45 8.26 3.51
C GLU A 60 -8.20 8.37 2.59
N TRP A 61 -7.09 8.93 3.06
CA TRP A 61 -5.82 8.99 2.30
C TRP A 61 -5.09 7.64 2.22
N GLY A 62 -5.27 6.77 3.22
CA GLY A 62 -4.63 5.46 3.28
C GLY A 62 -5.52 4.32 2.76
N GLU A 63 -6.74 4.62 2.35
CA GLU A 63 -7.70 3.61 1.93
C GLU A 63 -7.53 3.24 0.46
N THR A 64 -7.08 2.01 0.23
CA THR A 64 -7.00 1.39 -1.09
C THR A 64 -8.36 0.99 -1.65
N GLN A 65 -9.45 1.29 -0.96
CA GLN A 65 -10.82 0.86 -1.29
C GLN A 65 -10.96 -0.68 -1.27
N PHE A 66 -12.07 -1.19 -1.79
CA PHE A 66 -12.47 -2.60 -1.70
C PHE A 66 -12.52 -3.25 -3.10
N GLY A 67 -12.86 -4.54 -3.14
CA GLY A 67 -13.18 -5.25 -4.38
C GLY A 67 -14.49 -4.80 -5.04
N GLY A 68 -15.32 -4.01 -4.34
CA GLY A 68 -16.57 -3.48 -4.87
C GLY A 68 -17.52 -4.58 -5.37
N PHE A 69 -18.25 -4.30 -6.43
CA PHE A 69 -19.08 -5.29 -7.14
C PHE A 69 -18.28 -6.44 -7.80
N LEU A 70 -16.94 -6.38 -7.87
CA LEU A 70 -16.11 -7.52 -8.30
C LEU A 70 -15.90 -8.54 -7.17
N GLY A 71 -16.40 -8.26 -5.97
CA GLY A 71 -16.39 -9.16 -4.83
C GLY A 71 -15.11 -9.09 -4.00
N ALA A 72 -15.23 -9.57 -2.76
CA ALA A 72 -14.15 -9.52 -1.77
C ALA A 72 -12.90 -10.33 -2.19
N ALA A 73 -13.06 -11.35 -3.04
CA ALA A 73 -11.94 -12.16 -3.54
C ALA A 73 -10.91 -11.34 -4.35
N ASN A 74 -11.34 -10.21 -4.94
CA ASN A 74 -10.49 -9.30 -5.71
C ASN A 74 -10.03 -8.08 -4.88
N ALA A 75 -10.48 -7.97 -3.64
CA ALA A 75 -10.14 -6.86 -2.76
C ALA A 75 -8.63 -6.83 -2.42
N PRO A 76 -8.06 -5.65 -2.15
CA PRO A 76 -6.66 -5.56 -1.77
C PRO A 76 -6.39 -6.27 -0.44
N PHE A 77 -5.36 -7.12 -0.42
CA PHE A 77 -4.83 -7.74 0.78
C PHE A 77 -3.89 -6.78 1.50
N GLY A 78 -4.28 -6.30 2.69
CA GLY A 78 -3.49 -5.37 3.49
C GLY A 78 -2.38 -6.06 4.27
N LEU A 79 -1.17 -5.50 4.23
CA LEU A 79 -0.02 -6.04 4.96
C LEU A 79 0.39 -5.20 6.18
N VAL A 80 -0.25 -4.05 6.37
CA VAL A 80 0.11 -3.06 7.39
C VAL A 80 -1.11 -2.63 8.18
N GLU A 81 -0.97 -2.56 9.50
CA GLU A 81 -2.01 -2.06 10.41
C GLU A 81 -1.44 -1.12 11.47
N LYS A 82 -2.24 -0.12 11.86
CA LYS A 82 -1.91 0.82 12.95
C LYS A 82 -2.52 0.40 14.30
N ASP A 83 -3.61 -0.37 14.29
CA ASP A 83 -4.36 -0.76 15.49
C ASP A 83 -4.87 -2.21 15.38
N PRO A 84 -4.28 -3.16 16.13
CA PRO A 84 -4.65 -4.58 16.07
C PRO A 84 -6.07 -4.90 16.58
N ASN A 85 -6.77 -3.91 17.16
CA ASN A 85 -8.11 -4.03 17.72
C ASN A 85 -9.21 -3.46 16.81
N LYS A 86 -8.89 -2.81 15.69
CA LYS A 86 -9.89 -2.30 14.75
C LYS A 86 -10.33 -3.37 13.75
N LYS A 87 -11.63 -3.36 13.41
CA LYS A 87 -12.17 -4.15 12.30
C LYS A 87 -11.78 -3.47 11.00
N SER A 88 -10.66 -3.88 10.39
CA SER A 88 -10.39 -3.54 8.99
C SER A 88 -11.41 -4.26 8.09
N GLY A 89 -12.03 -3.53 7.16
CA GLY A 89 -12.90 -4.13 6.13
C GLY A 89 -12.12 -4.91 5.07
N ASN A 90 -10.79 -4.82 5.09
CA ASN A 90 -9.86 -5.59 4.28
C ASN A 90 -9.17 -6.64 5.16
N MET A 91 -8.72 -7.75 4.55
CA MET A 91 -7.85 -8.72 5.21
C MET A 91 -6.51 -8.04 5.49
N VAL A 92 -6.20 -7.78 6.76
CA VAL A 92 -4.96 -7.11 7.18
C VAL A 92 -4.15 -8.03 8.09
N LEU A 93 -2.86 -8.19 7.81
CA LEU A 93 -1.95 -8.85 8.75
C LEU A 93 -1.74 -7.99 10.00
N LYS A 94 -2.22 -8.49 11.13
CA LYS A 94 -2.10 -7.80 12.41
C LYS A 94 -0.67 -7.85 12.95
N GLY A 95 -0.17 -6.69 13.41
CA GLY A 95 1.06 -6.61 14.18
C GLY A 95 2.35 -6.68 13.37
N ILE A 96 2.28 -6.57 12.04
CA ILE A 96 3.47 -6.41 11.19
C ILE A 96 3.76 -4.92 11.04
N SER A 97 4.89 -4.50 11.59
CA SER A 97 5.53 -3.23 11.23
C SER A 97 6.63 -3.57 10.23
N LEU A 98 6.54 -3.09 8.99
CA LEU A 98 7.47 -3.51 7.93
C LEU A 98 8.95 -3.13 8.22
N ASP A 99 9.20 -2.26 9.20
CA ASP A 99 10.53 -1.93 9.74
C ASP A 99 11.14 -3.02 10.64
N ARG A 100 10.31 -3.91 11.22
CA ARG A 100 10.76 -5.01 12.08
C ARG A 100 10.94 -6.34 11.33
N LEU A 101 10.80 -6.32 10.00
CA LEU A 101 10.87 -7.50 9.12
C LEU A 101 12.24 -8.18 9.04
N GLY A 102 13.27 -7.65 9.71
CA GLY A 102 14.56 -8.34 9.82
C GLY A 102 14.52 -9.62 10.65
N ASN A 103 13.38 -9.96 11.27
CA ASN A 103 13.22 -11.19 12.04
C ASN A 103 12.10 -12.07 11.44
N ARG A 104 12.51 -13.08 10.67
CA ARG A 104 11.65 -14.11 10.07
C ARG A 104 10.69 -14.76 11.07
N GLU A 105 11.08 -14.91 12.34
CA GLU A 105 10.18 -15.46 13.37
C GLU A 105 9.03 -14.50 13.70
N GLN A 106 9.24 -13.17 13.67
CA GLN A 106 8.15 -12.22 13.91
C GLN A 106 7.12 -12.24 12.77
N LEU A 107 7.59 -12.36 11.53
CA LEU A 107 6.72 -12.58 10.37
C LEU A 107 5.89 -13.86 10.54
N ARG A 108 6.55 -14.98 10.89
CA ARG A 108 5.90 -16.28 11.12
C ARG A 108 4.82 -16.18 12.21
N VAL A 109 5.14 -15.57 13.35
CA VAL A 109 4.20 -15.37 14.46
C VAL A 109 3.01 -14.50 14.06
N ALA A 110 3.22 -13.46 13.25
CA ALA A 110 2.14 -12.61 12.77
C ALA A 110 1.18 -13.36 11.84
N PHE A 111 1.73 -14.18 10.92
CA PHE A 111 0.93 -15.07 10.07
C PHE A 111 0.15 -16.11 10.89
N ASP A 112 0.80 -16.75 11.87
CA ASP A 112 0.15 -17.72 12.76
C ASP A 112 -0.97 -17.10 13.61
N ARG A 113 -0.82 -15.84 14.02
CA ARG A 113 -1.88 -15.09 14.72
C ARG A 113 -3.02 -14.77 13.76
N PHE A 114 -2.73 -14.29 12.57
CA PHE A 114 -3.75 -13.93 11.59
C PHE A 114 -4.62 -15.13 11.20
N ARG A 115 -4.01 -16.32 11.01
CA ARG A 115 -4.73 -17.57 10.76
C ARG A 115 -5.72 -17.87 11.90
N ARG A 116 -5.24 -17.88 13.14
CA ARG A 116 -6.07 -18.15 14.34
C ARG A 116 -7.19 -17.13 14.53
N ASP A 117 -6.92 -15.84 14.32
CA ASP A 117 -7.92 -14.77 14.43
C ASP A 117 -9.02 -14.90 13.37
N SER A 118 -8.66 -15.40 12.17
CA SER A 118 -9.61 -15.62 11.08
C SER A 118 -10.50 -16.84 11.37
N ASP A 119 -9.91 -17.94 11.84
CA ASP A 119 -10.61 -19.17 12.23
C ASP A 119 -11.60 -18.88 13.37
N ALA A 120 -11.16 -18.19 14.43
CA ALA A 120 -11.94 -17.95 15.64
C ALA A 120 -13.15 -17.00 15.44
N LYS A 121 -13.16 -16.18 14.39
CA LYS A 121 -14.24 -15.22 14.12
C LYS A 121 -15.34 -15.76 13.19
N GLY A 122 -15.24 -17.01 12.73
CA GLY A 122 -16.14 -17.53 11.69
C GLY A 122 -16.05 -16.75 10.36
N LEU A 123 -15.02 -15.91 10.22
CA LEU A 123 -14.71 -15.23 8.97
C LEU A 123 -14.44 -16.28 7.90
N VAL A 124 -13.73 -17.36 8.25
CA VAL A 124 -13.41 -18.49 7.36
C VAL A 124 -14.64 -19.25 6.86
N GLU A 125 -15.68 -19.44 7.68
CA GLU A 125 -16.93 -20.14 7.28
C GLU A 125 -17.84 -19.27 6.40
N SER A 126 -17.79 -17.94 6.55
CA SER A 126 -18.51 -16.99 5.69
C SER A 126 -17.69 -16.53 4.47
N MET A 127 -16.43 -16.94 4.40
CA MET A 127 -15.49 -16.67 3.32
C MET A 127 -15.60 -17.76 2.25
N ASP A 128 -15.74 -17.33 1.00
CA ASP A 128 -15.72 -18.22 -0.17
C ASP A 128 -14.41 -19.06 -0.20
N VAL A 129 -14.41 -20.22 -0.85
CA VAL A 129 -13.27 -21.15 -0.91
C VAL A 129 -11.98 -20.45 -1.37
N TYR A 130 -12.10 -19.44 -2.23
CA TYR A 130 -11.01 -18.59 -2.70
C TYR A 130 -10.35 -17.78 -1.58
N HIS A 131 -11.12 -17.33 -0.60
CA HIS A 131 -10.64 -16.60 0.57
C HIS A 131 -9.93 -17.52 1.57
N GLN A 132 -10.44 -18.74 1.77
CA GLN A 132 -9.75 -19.75 2.58
C GLN A 132 -8.39 -20.14 1.94
N GLN A 133 -8.37 -20.30 0.62
CA GLN A 133 -7.12 -20.47 -0.12
C GLN A 133 -6.20 -19.26 0.04
N ALA A 134 -6.74 -18.04 0.02
CA ALA A 134 -5.97 -16.82 0.26
C ALA A 134 -5.32 -16.78 1.65
N LEU A 135 -5.98 -17.32 2.67
CA LEU A 135 -5.38 -17.52 3.99
C LEU A 135 -4.26 -18.58 3.99
N GLY A 136 -4.44 -19.66 3.21
CA GLY A 136 -3.41 -20.66 2.96
C GLY A 136 -2.18 -20.14 2.21
N ILE A 137 -2.32 -19.06 1.43
CA ILE A 137 -1.18 -18.36 0.80
C ILE A 137 -0.22 -17.79 1.83
N LEU A 138 -0.76 -17.28 2.93
CA LEU A 138 -0.02 -16.48 3.91
C LEU A 138 1.00 -17.30 4.69
N THR A 139 0.89 -18.62 4.63
CA THR A 139 1.86 -19.56 5.19
C THR A 139 2.93 -20.00 4.18
N THR A 140 2.87 -19.52 2.93
CA THR A 140 3.84 -19.90 1.90
C THR A 140 5.15 -19.11 2.04
N THR A 141 6.24 -19.77 1.65
CA THR A 141 7.59 -19.21 1.72
C THR A 141 7.79 -18.04 0.76
N SER A 142 7.03 -17.94 -0.33
CA SER A 142 7.22 -16.88 -1.33
C SER A 142 6.82 -15.49 -0.82
N LEU A 143 5.61 -15.34 -0.26
CA LEU A 143 5.17 -14.07 0.31
C LEU A 143 6.06 -13.63 1.48
N SER A 144 6.40 -14.55 2.39
CA SER A 144 7.27 -14.24 3.52
C SER A 144 8.69 -13.84 3.07
N ASN A 145 9.27 -14.53 2.09
CA ASN A 145 10.55 -14.13 1.49
C ASN A 145 10.48 -12.76 0.81
N ALA A 146 9.37 -12.43 0.15
CA ALA A 146 9.21 -11.12 -0.49
C ALA A 146 9.21 -9.97 0.54
N LEU A 147 8.63 -10.21 1.72
CA LEU A 147 8.60 -9.25 2.83
C LEU A 147 9.91 -9.19 3.62
N ASP A 148 10.69 -10.26 3.64
CA ASP A 148 11.96 -10.31 4.37
C ASP A 148 13.09 -9.58 3.62
N LEU A 149 13.31 -8.31 3.99
CA LEU A 149 14.40 -7.49 3.43
C LEU A 149 15.79 -7.98 3.85
N SER A 150 15.94 -8.87 4.85
CA SER A 150 17.26 -9.43 5.18
C SER A 150 17.81 -10.32 4.06
N GLN A 151 16.94 -10.74 3.13
CA GLN A 151 17.28 -11.50 1.91
C GLN A 151 17.65 -10.59 0.72
N GLU A 152 17.79 -9.28 0.93
CA GLU A 152 18.20 -8.33 -0.11
C GLU A 152 19.65 -7.88 0.12
N ASP A 153 20.40 -7.67 -0.97
CA ASP A 153 21.76 -7.15 -0.86
C ASP A 153 21.76 -5.82 -0.08
N PRO A 154 22.58 -5.67 0.97
CA PRO A 154 22.70 -4.42 1.71
C PRO A 154 22.96 -3.19 0.82
N LYS A 155 23.68 -3.35 -0.30
CA LYS A 155 23.92 -2.27 -1.28
C LYS A 155 22.62 -1.84 -1.98
N VAL A 156 21.75 -2.78 -2.33
CA VAL A 156 20.44 -2.48 -2.91
C VAL A 156 19.60 -1.72 -1.89
N LEU A 157 19.53 -2.22 -0.64
CA LEU A 157 18.79 -1.56 0.44
C LEU A 157 19.31 -0.15 0.75
N ALA A 158 20.63 0.06 0.66
CA ALA A 158 21.25 1.37 0.87
C ALA A 158 20.76 2.41 -0.16
N ARG A 159 20.49 2.01 -1.41
CA ARG A 159 19.97 2.92 -2.44
C ARG A 159 18.60 3.49 -2.06
N TYR A 160 17.70 2.66 -1.51
CA TYR A 160 16.38 3.09 -1.05
C TYR A 160 16.41 4.00 0.18
N GLY A 161 17.51 3.99 0.94
CA GLY A 161 17.65 4.77 2.17
C GLY A 161 17.18 4.03 3.42
N VAL A 162 16.75 4.79 4.44
CA VAL A 162 16.43 4.26 5.78
C VAL A 162 14.99 4.61 6.13
N ASN A 163 14.24 3.60 6.59
CA ASN A 163 12.88 3.77 7.06
C ASN A 163 12.82 4.67 8.30
N ASN A 164 11.82 5.53 8.37
CA ASN A 164 11.42 6.19 9.61
C ASN A 164 9.98 5.78 9.96
N PRO A 165 9.78 4.89 10.96
CA PRO A 165 8.47 4.37 11.33
C PRO A 165 7.62 5.37 12.12
N ALA A 166 8.16 6.55 12.47
CA ALA A 166 7.41 7.55 13.21
C ALA A 166 6.31 8.16 12.33
N TYR A 167 5.07 8.06 12.79
CA TYR A 167 3.95 8.80 12.24
C TYR A 167 4.13 10.28 12.51
N GLN A 168 3.91 11.11 11.50
CA GLN A 168 3.93 12.57 11.63
C GLN A 168 2.55 13.14 11.36
N ARG A 169 1.96 13.74 12.41
CA ARG A 169 0.57 14.22 12.40
C ARG A 169 -0.39 13.10 11.96
N ASP A 170 -1.06 13.28 10.84
CA ASP A 170 -2.04 12.37 10.24
C ASP A 170 -1.51 11.61 9.00
N GLY A 171 -0.26 11.82 8.59
CA GLY A 171 0.33 11.12 7.44
C GLY A 171 0.83 9.71 7.75
N ALA A 172 1.14 8.95 6.70
CA ALA A 172 1.84 7.67 6.81
C ALA A 172 3.28 7.87 7.33
N PRO A 173 3.95 6.83 7.85
CA PRO A 173 5.37 6.88 8.14
C PRO A 173 6.21 6.92 6.85
N LYS A 174 7.49 7.32 6.97
CA LYS A 174 8.42 7.44 5.85
C LYS A 174 9.12 6.12 5.59
N MET A 175 8.37 5.14 5.09
CA MET A 175 8.83 3.79 4.87
C MET A 175 9.42 3.62 3.46
N VAL A 176 10.53 4.30 3.19
CA VAL A 176 11.20 4.32 1.86
C VAL A 176 11.59 2.93 1.34
N ARG A 177 11.90 1.96 2.22
CA ARG A 177 12.21 0.59 1.79
C ARG A 177 10.98 -0.21 1.35
N ASN A 178 9.76 0.31 1.55
CA ASN A 178 8.58 -0.34 1.01
C ASN A 178 8.58 -0.36 -0.52
N PHE A 179 9.24 0.60 -1.18
CA PHE A 179 9.44 0.55 -2.62
C PHE A 179 10.19 -0.73 -3.04
N CYS A 180 11.22 -1.16 -2.28
CA CYS A 180 11.90 -2.44 -2.48
C CYS A 180 10.96 -3.63 -2.22
N ILE A 181 10.19 -3.60 -1.13
CA ILE A 181 9.20 -4.65 -0.82
C ILE A 181 8.18 -4.78 -1.96
N ALA A 182 7.71 -3.67 -2.54
CA ALA A 182 6.76 -3.70 -3.65
C ALA A 182 7.34 -4.41 -4.87
N ARG A 183 8.60 -4.11 -5.24
CA ARG A 183 9.29 -4.84 -6.32
C ARG A 183 9.39 -6.33 -6.02
N ARG A 184 9.79 -6.71 -4.79
CA ARG A 184 9.89 -8.11 -4.36
C ARG A 184 8.55 -8.83 -4.38
N LEU A 185 7.46 -8.15 -4.03
CA LEU A 185 6.10 -8.70 -4.11
C LEU A 185 5.67 -8.94 -5.56
N VAL A 186 6.02 -8.03 -6.48
CA VAL A 186 5.76 -8.20 -7.91
C VAL A 186 6.57 -9.38 -8.46
N GLU A 187 7.86 -9.50 -8.13
CA GLU A 187 8.70 -10.66 -8.48
C GLU A 187 8.10 -11.98 -7.95
N ALA A 188 7.49 -11.93 -6.76
CA ALA A 188 6.84 -13.08 -6.14
C ALA A 188 5.44 -13.40 -6.72
N GLY A 189 4.90 -12.55 -7.59
CA GLY A 189 3.66 -12.80 -8.34
C GLY A 189 2.47 -11.91 -8.00
N ALA A 190 2.65 -10.83 -7.23
CA ALA A 190 1.63 -9.80 -7.08
C ALA A 190 1.41 -9.08 -8.42
N ARG A 191 0.15 -8.86 -8.81
CA ARG A 191 -0.20 -8.11 -10.02
C ARG A 191 -0.21 -6.61 -9.78
N VAL A 192 -0.70 -6.20 -8.60
CA VAL A 192 -0.77 -4.80 -8.18
C VAL A 192 -0.35 -4.68 -6.73
N VAL A 193 0.58 -3.75 -6.47
CA VAL A 193 0.98 -3.35 -5.12
C VAL A 193 0.69 -1.86 -4.96
N SER A 194 -0.24 -1.54 -4.07
CA SER A 194 -0.58 -0.14 -3.73
C SER A 194 0.14 0.29 -2.46
N MET A 195 0.62 1.52 -2.41
CA MET A 195 1.25 2.08 -1.22
C MET A 195 1.00 3.58 -1.09
N ASN A 196 1.12 4.07 0.14
CA ASN A 196 1.19 5.49 0.44
C ASN A 196 2.56 5.82 1.06
N TYR A 197 2.94 7.08 0.98
CA TYR A 197 4.22 7.56 1.50
C TYR A 197 4.04 8.88 2.23
N SER A 198 4.47 8.91 3.49
CA SER A 198 4.55 10.11 4.34
C SER A 198 3.25 10.92 4.43
N ARG A 199 3.37 12.10 5.05
CA ARG A 199 2.43 13.22 4.89
C ARG A 199 2.85 14.01 3.65
N TRP A 200 1.93 14.78 3.10
CA TRP A 200 2.23 15.75 2.04
C TRP A 200 1.45 17.07 2.19
N ASP A 201 0.43 17.09 3.06
CA ASP A 201 -0.42 18.27 3.30
C ASP A 201 0.13 19.19 4.40
N TRP A 202 1.18 19.97 4.09
CA TRP A 202 1.81 20.91 5.04
C TRP A 202 1.45 22.37 4.84
N HIS A 203 0.39 22.66 4.07
CA HIS A 203 -0.09 24.03 3.97
C HIS A 203 -0.68 24.50 5.31
N GLY A 204 -0.60 25.79 5.58
CA GLY A 204 -1.11 26.39 6.80
C GLY A 204 -0.32 27.59 7.25
N SER A 205 -0.83 28.26 8.28
CA SER A 205 -0.20 29.42 8.92
C SER A 205 1.03 29.03 9.77
N ASP A 206 1.35 27.75 9.90
CA ASP A 206 2.51 27.25 10.66
C ASP A 206 3.85 27.39 9.92
N GLY A 207 3.82 27.86 8.66
CA GLY A 207 5.00 28.11 7.85
C GLY A 207 5.74 26.83 7.40
N LEU A 208 5.13 25.65 7.57
CA LEU A 208 5.83 24.38 7.34
C LEU A 208 5.79 23.87 5.91
N ASN A 209 5.05 24.50 4.99
CA ASN A 209 4.92 24.00 3.62
C ASN A 209 6.28 23.79 2.92
N PHE A 210 7.11 24.82 2.86
CA PHE A 210 8.43 24.73 2.21
C PHE A 210 9.49 24.00 3.03
N PRO A 211 9.59 24.17 4.37
CA PRO A 211 10.52 23.39 5.18
C PRO A 211 10.27 21.88 5.10
N ARG A 212 9.00 21.44 5.12
CA ARG A 212 8.67 20.01 5.07
C ARG A 212 8.87 19.42 3.70
N SER A 213 8.45 20.09 2.62
CA SER A 213 8.70 19.62 1.25
C SER A 213 10.19 19.38 0.99
N ARG A 214 11.08 20.26 1.46
CA ARG A 214 12.55 20.06 1.35
C ARG A 214 13.09 18.85 2.11
N GLN A 215 12.39 18.36 3.13
CA GLN A 215 12.77 17.16 3.87
C GLN A 215 12.19 15.89 3.24
N GLU A 216 11.05 16.00 2.56
CA GLU A 216 10.20 14.86 2.21
C GLU A 216 10.38 14.46 0.75
N PHE A 217 10.49 15.44 -0.16
CA PHE A 217 10.71 15.16 -1.57
C PHE A 217 12.03 14.44 -1.86
N PRO A 218 13.17 14.77 -1.23
CA PRO A 218 14.40 14.02 -1.46
C PRO A 218 14.29 12.54 -1.06
N LEU A 219 13.54 12.22 0.00
CA LEU A 219 13.36 10.85 0.45
C LEU A 219 12.41 10.06 -0.47
N LEU A 220 11.35 10.71 -0.96
CA LEU A 220 10.47 10.12 -1.98
C LEU A 220 11.22 9.87 -3.28
N ASP A 221 11.97 10.88 -3.76
CA ASP A 221 12.77 10.81 -4.98
C ASP A 221 13.83 9.71 -4.91
N GLN A 222 14.53 9.60 -3.78
CA GLN A 222 15.49 8.52 -3.53
C GLN A 222 14.83 7.13 -3.63
N GLY A 223 13.71 6.93 -2.93
CA GLY A 223 13.02 5.64 -2.93
C GLY A 223 12.44 5.26 -4.30
N LEU A 224 11.86 6.23 -5.01
CA LEU A 224 11.28 6.03 -6.34
C LEU A 224 12.37 5.79 -7.40
N SER A 225 13.43 6.58 -7.38
CA SER A 225 14.57 6.40 -8.30
C SER A 225 15.25 5.05 -8.09
N ALA A 226 15.38 4.60 -6.84
CA ALA A 226 15.88 3.27 -6.52
C ALA A 226 14.97 2.16 -7.06
N LEU A 227 13.65 2.30 -6.95
CA LEU A 227 12.69 1.35 -7.53
C LEU A 227 12.81 1.27 -9.05
N VAL A 228 12.78 2.40 -9.73
CA VAL A 228 12.90 2.44 -11.20
C VAL A 228 14.22 1.82 -11.64
N THR A 229 15.32 2.15 -10.95
CA THR A 229 16.64 1.54 -11.21
C THR A 229 16.60 0.02 -11.02
N ASP A 230 16.04 -0.48 -9.91
CA ASP A 230 15.90 -1.92 -9.66
C ASP A 230 15.10 -2.62 -10.77
N LEU A 231 13.99 -2.01 -11.23
CA LEU A 231 13.17 -2.58 -12.30
C LEU A 231 13.97 -2.72 -13.59
N HIS A 232 14.77 -1.72 -13.96
CA HIS A 232 15.65 -1.79 -15.13
C HIS A 232 16.78 -2.81 -14.96
N GLU A 233 17.50 -2.79 -13.84
CA GLU A 233 18.61 -3.71 -13.57
C GLU A 233 18.17 -5.18 -13.58
N ARG A 234 16.90 -5.44 -13.28
CA ARG A 234 16.29 -6.78 -13.22
C ARG A 234 15.53 -7.17 -14.50
N GLY A 235 15.48 -6.29 -15.50
CA GLY A 235 14.75 -6.52 -16.75
C GLY A 235 13.23 -6.52 -16.61
N LEU A 236 12.70 -5.92 -15.54
CA LEU A 236 11.26 -5.79 -15.26
C LEU A 236 10.64 -4.50 -15.82
N ASP A 237 11.45 -3.61 -16.41
CA ASP A 237 10.99 -2.30 -16.93
C ASP A 237 10.00 -2.42 -18.11
N ARG A 238 9.94 -3.60 -18.75
CA ARG A 238 8.96 -3.90 -19.81
C ARG A 238 7.67 -4.52 -19.29
N ASP A 239 7.69 -5.07 -18.07
CA ASP A 239 6.58 -5.83 -17.49
C ASP A 239 5.88 -5.08 -16.34
N VAL A 240 6.56 -4.12 -15.72
CA VAL A 240 6.08 -3.41 -14.54
C VAL A 240 5.88 -1.93 -14.83
N SER A 241 4.65 -1.46 -14.66
CA SER A 241 4.33 -0.03 -14.69
C SER A 241 4.37 0.56 -13.29
N VAL A 242 5.09 1.67 -13.12
CA VAL A 242 5.09 2.46 -11.87
C VAL A 242 4.21 3.70 -12.07
N VAL A 243 3.17 3.82 -11.25
CA VAL A 243 2.25 4.97 -11.28
C VAL A 243 2.38 5.74 -9.97
N VAL A 244 2.69 7.04 -10.08
CA VAL A 244 2.78 7.95 -8.94
C VAL A 244 1.83 9.12 -9.17
N TRP A 245 0.91 9.32 -8.24
CA TRP A 245 -0.08 10.38 -8.30
C TRP A 245 -0.44 10.89 -6.90
N GLY A 246 -1.15 12.01 -6.85
CA GLY A 246 -1.78 12.55 -5.65
C GLY A 246 -3.21 12.98 -5.97
N GLU A 247 -3.98 13.28 -4.92
CA GLU A 247 -5.41 13.64 -5.04
C GLU A 247 -5.65 14.93 -5.83
N PHE A 248 -4.84 15.95 -5.61
CA PHE A 248 -4.88 17.20 -6.37
C PHE A 248 -3.54 17.93 -6.33
N GLY A 249 -3.34 18.82 -7.31
CA GLY A 249 -2.20 19.72 -7.37
C GLY A 249 -2.43 21.04 -6.64
N ARG A 250 -1.43 21.92 -6.67
CA ARG A 250 -1.54 23.29 -6.14
C ARG A 250 -1.37 24.30 -7.26
N THR A 251 -1.95 25.48 -7.06
CA THR A 251 -1.68 26.63 -7.95
C THR A 251 -0.18 26.98 -7.91
N PRO A 252 0.44 27.30 -9.05
CA PRO A 252 1.85 27.71 -9.07
C PRO A 252 2.10 29.06 -8.36
N LYS A 253 1.04 29.81 -8.01
CA LYS A 253 1.17 31.12 -7.34
C LYS A 253 1.27 30.97 -5.83
N ILE A 254 2.43 31.33 -5.27
CA ILE A 254 2.66 31.41 -3.83
C ILE A 254 1.96 32.65 -3.28
N ASN A 255 1.09 32.48 -2.28
CA ASN A 255 0.42 33.57 -1.59
C ASN A 255 0.99 33.79 -0.17
N LYS A 256 0.39 34.73 0.57
CA LYS A 256 0.84 35.11 1.93
C LYS A 256 0.82 33.94 2.93
N ASN A 257 0.04 32.89 2.65
CA ASN A 257 -0.07 31.68 3.46
C ASN A 257 0.74 30.51 2.87
N ALA A 258 1.76 30.82 2.06
CA ALA A 258 2.66 29.85 1.43
C ALA A 258 1.96 28.83 0.52
N GLY A 259 0.85 29.19 -0.15
CA GLY A 259 0.21 28.33 -1.17
C GLY A 259 -1.18 27.79 -0.81
N ARG A 260 -1.93 28.50 0.05
CA ARG A 260 -3.37 28.26 0.30
C ARG A 260 -4.20 29.50 0.04
#